data_AF-A0A9W6XVL6-F1
#
_entry.id   AF-A0A9W6XVL6-F1
#
_cell.length_a   1.000
_cell.length_b   1.000
_cell.length_c   1.000
_cell.angle_alpha   90.00
_cell.angle_beta   90.00
_cell.angle_gamma   90.00
#
_symmetry.space_group_name_H-M   'P 1'
#
loop_
_entity.id
_entity.type
_entity.pdbx_description
1 polymer ?
#
loop_
_entity_poly.entity_id
_entity_poly.type
_entity_poly.pdbx_seq_one_letter_code
_entity_poly.pdbx_strand_id
1 'polypeptide(L)'
;MAPSLTTEALDAINAEGSRQSHSPPSSCRSYASDEDQQEEQQHLGVADTVLNDDNWSWLRDLLDPVRDAAVRKRAKVFFARLFKTRDAAGVEATLSEMETWREELGAESARPREHELVRALFLLGYDKSMTLAR
;
A
#
# COMPACT_ATOMS: atom_id res chain seq x y z
N MET A 1 -48.18 18.81 1.65
CA MET A 1 -48.76 17.68 0.89
C MET A 1 -47.62 17.00 0.16
N ALA A 2 -47.27 15.77 0.57
CA ALA A 2 -46.23 14.97 -0.05
C ALA A 2 -46.81 14.24 -1.26
N PRO A 3 -46.12 14.21 -2.42
CA PRO A 3 -46.52 13.33 -3.51
C PRO A 3 -46.00 11.91 -3.23
N SER A 4 -46.94 11.01 -2.93
CA SER A 4 -46.73 9.56 -2.91
C SER A 4 -46.55 9.06 -4.34
N LEU A 5 -45.41 8.44 -4.62
CA LEU A 5 -45.15 7.76 -5.88
C LEU A 5 -45.73 6.34 -5.80
N THR A 6 -46.70 6.06 -6.66
CA THR A 6 -47.41 4.78 -6.75
C THR A 6 -46.54 3.71 -7.42
N THR A 7 -46.74 2.47 -6.98
CA THR A 7 -45.99 1.24 -7.30
C THR A 7 -46.01 0.84 -8.79
N GLU A 8 -46.84 1.48 -9.60
CA GLU A 8 -47.04 1.16 -11.02
C GLU A 8 -45.91 1.67 -11.94
N ALA A 9 -45.00 2.53 -11.44
CA ALA A 9 -43.82 2.96 -12.18
C ALA A 9 -42.65 1.95 -12.13
N LEU A 10 -42.70 0.96 -11.23
CA LEU A 10 -41.61 -0.02 -11.05
C LEU A 10 -41.79 -1.29 -11.90
N ASP A 11 -42.99 -1.57 -12.40
CA ASP A 11 -43.27 -2.78 -13.20
C ASP A 11 -43.08 -2.59 -14.72
N ALA A 12 -42.82 -1.38 -15.20
CA ALA A 12 -42.60 -1.12 -16.64
C ALA A 12 -41.19 -1.49 -17.16
N ILE A 13 -40.27 -1.92 -16.29
CA ILE A 13 -38.88 -2.26 -16.68
C ILE A 13 -38.69 -3.78 -16.85
N ASN A 14 -39.68 -4.60 -16.46
CA ASN A 14 -39.58 -6.06 -16.47
C ASN A 14 -40.63 -6.69 -17.39
N ALA A 15 -40.45 -6.55 -18.71
CA ALA A 15 -41.09 -7.44 -19.67
C ALA A 15 -40.30 -7.52 -20.99
N GLU A 16 -39.48 -8.59 -21.07
CA GLU A 16 -39.21 -9.40 -22.27
C GLU A 16 -38.45 -8.73 -23.44
N GLY A 17 -37.33 -9.24 -23.95
CA GLY A 17 -36.63 -10.51 -23.83
C GLY A 17 -35.67 -10.66 -25.02
N SER A 18 -34.87 -11.74 -25.00
CA SER A 18 -34.07 -12.29 -26.12
C SER A 18 -32.56 -12.04 -26.14
N ARG A 19 -31.86 -13.04 -25.57
CA ARG A 19 -30.66 -13.69 -26.13
C ARG A 19 -29.56 -12.80 -26.71
N GLN A 20 -28.54 -12.54 -25.88
CA GLN A 20 -27.17 -12.53 -26.38
C GLN A 20 -26.20 -12.96 -25.27
N SER A 21 -25.58 -14.12 -25.48
CA SER A 21 -24.50 -14.63 -24.66
C SER A 21 -23.32 -13.65 -24.72
N HIS A 22 -23.22 -12.77 -23.73
CA HIS A 22 -22.00 -12.03 -23.46
C HIS A 22 -21.49 -12.47 -22.11
N SER A 23 -20.44 -13.30 -22.15
CA SER A 23 -19.55 -13.55 -21.03
C SER A 23 -19.28 -12.23 -20.30
N PRO A 24 -19.36 -12.17 -18.96
CA PRO A 24 -18.91 -10.99 -18.27
C PRO A 24 -17.44 -10.78 -18.63
N PRO A 25 -17.02 -9.60 -19.12
CA PRO A 25 -15.60 -9.32 -19.16
C PRO A 25 -15.12 -9.36 -17.72
N SER A 26 -14.23 -10.32 -17.45
CA SER A 26 -13.36 -10.32 -16.29
C SER A 26 -12.66 -8.97 -16.25
N SER A 27 -13.22 -8.05 -15.47
CA SER A 27 -12.60 -6.79 -15.14
C SER A 27 -12.36 -6.84 -13.64
N CYS A 28 -11.30 -7.56 -13.26
CA CYS A 28 -10.58 -7.30 -12.02
C CYS A 28 -9.91 -5.92 -12.16
N ARG A 29 -10.72 -4.86 -12.23
CA ARG A 29 -10.27 -3.49 -12.04
C ARG A 29 -10.45 -3.24 -10.55
N SER A 30 -9.44 -3.61 -9.77
CA SER A 30 -9.38 -3.20 -8.37
C SER A 30 -9.47 -1.68 -8.33
N TYR A 31 -10.64 -1.17 -7.95
CA TYR A 31 -10.72 0.16 -7.39
C TYR A 31 -9.89 0.08 -6.11
N ALA A 32 -8.66 0.60 -6.15
CA ALA A 32 -8.02 1.00 -4.90
C ALA A 32 -9.03 1.93 -4.24
N SER A 33 -9.54 1.55 -3.06
CA SER A 33 -10.57 2.33 -2.38
C SER A 33 -10.01 3.73 -2.17
N ASP A 34 -10.86 4.76 -2.19
CA ASP A 34 -10.44 6.12 -1.83
C ASP A 34 -9.76 6.12 -0.43
N GLU A 35 -10.15 5.17 0.42
CA GLU A 35 -9.56 4.88 1.73
C GLU A 35 -8.09 4.43 1.64
N ASP A 36 -7.75 3.54 0.69
CA ASP A 36 -6.38 3.03 0.51
C ASP A 36 -5.43 4.16 0.08
N GLN A 37 -5.91 5.05 -0.79
CA GLN A 37 -5.15 6.22 -1.24
C GLN A 37 -4.97 7.24 -0.11
N GLN A 38 -6.01 7.42 0.71
CA GLN A 38 -5.96 8.35 1.83
C GLN A 38 -5.03 7.85 2.93
N GLU A 39 -5.01 6.55 3.22
CA GLU A 39 -4.07 5.93 4.17
C GLU A 39 -2.63 6.05 3.67
N GLU A 40 -2.38 5.77 2.40
CA GLU A 40 -1.06 5.91 1.79
C GLU A 40 -0.53 7.36 1.91
N GLN A 41 -1.37 8.36 1.60
CA GLN A 41 -1.01 9.78 1.74
C GLN A 41 -0.64 10.15 3.19
N GLN A 42 -1.38 9.63 4.18
CA GLN A 42 -1.05 9.84 5.59
C GLN A 42 0.31 9.24 5.95
N HIS A 43 0.61 8.03 5.46
CA HIS A 43 1.91 7.41 5.69
C HIS A 43 3.05 8.20 5.05
N LEU A 44 2.86 8.72 3.84
CA LEU A 44 3.86 9.57 3.19
C LEU A 44 4.11 10.86 3.96
N GLY A 45 3.07 11.54 4.44
CA GLY A 45 3.23 12.74 5.26
C GLY A 45 4.00 12.48 6.56
N VAL A 46 3.75 11.33 7.21
CA VAL A 46 4.52 10.90 8.39
C VAL A 46 5.97 10.60 8.02
N ALA A 47 6.20 9.84 6.95
CA ALA A 47 7.55 9.51 6.49
C ALA A 47 8.35 10.78 6.19
N ASP A 48 7.79 11.73 5.43
CA ASP A 48 8.49 12.97 5.06
C ASP A 48 8.80 13.83 6.29
N THR A 49 7.90 13.86 7.28
CA THR A 49 8.13 14.58 8.54
C THR A 49 9.26 13.94 9.35
N VAL A 50 9.23 12.61 9.53
CA VAL A 50 10.18 11.89 10.37
C VAL A 50 11.55 11.80 9.70
N LEU A 51 11.60 11.56 8.40
CA LEU A 51 12.85 11.51 7.63
C LEU A 51 13.58 12.85 7.62
N ASN A 52 12.93 13.97 7.95
CA ASN A 52 13.60 15.26 8.07
C ASN A 52 14.51 15.37 9.31
N ASP A 53 14.28 14.54 10.33
CA ASP A 53 15.10 14.48 11.55
C ASP A 53 16.47 13.82 11.27
N ASP A 54 17.53 14.36 11.87
CA ASP A 54 18.90 13.90 11.66
C ASP A 54 19.14 12.45 12.09
N ASN A 55 18.33 11.92 13.02
CA ASN A 55 18.40 10.51 13.41
C ASN A 55 18.08 9.56 12.24
N TRP A 56 17.40 10.06 11.20
CA TRP A 56 17.02 9.30 10.01
C TRP A 56 17.79 9.73 8.76
N SER A 57 18.88 10.51 8.91
CA SER A 57 19.70 10.94 7.77
C SER A 57 20.23 9.75 6.96
N TRP A 58 20.65 8.68 7.62
CA TRP A 58 21.13 7.47 6.96
C TRP A 58 20.08 6.81 6.05
N LEU A 59 18.80 6.89 6.43
CA LEU A 59 17.72 6.33 5.61
C LEU A 59 17.39 7.25 4.43
N ARG A 60 17.52 8.57 4.59
CA ARG A 60 17.50 9.52 3.47
C ARG A 60 18.64 9.22 2.49
N ASP A 61 19.86 9.02 2.99
CA ASP A 61 21.03 8.72 2.16
C ASP A 61 20.87 7.42 1.36
N LEU A 62 20.09 6.45 1.87
CA LEU A 62 19.71 5.24 1.13
C LEU A 62 18.58 5.45 0.11
N LEU A 63 17.65 6.38 0.38
CA LEU A 63 16.54 6.71 -0.51
C LEU A 63 16.97 7.58 -1.70
N ASP A 64 17.89 8.51 -1.49
CA ASP A 64 18.36 9.47 -2.50
C ASP A 64 18.90 8.84 -3.80
N PRO A 65 19.73 7.78 -3.76
CA PRO A 65 20.25 7.16 -4.98
C PRO A 65 19.20 6.30 -5.73
N VAL A 66 18.04 6.00 -5.13
CA VAL A 66 16.99 5.21 -5.78
C VAL A 66 16.26 6.06 -6.81
N ARG A 67 16.39 5.69 -8.08
CA ARG A 67 15.84 6.47 -9.21
C ARG A 67 14.34 6.27 -9.38
N ASP A 68 13.84 5.08 -9.06
CA ASP A 68 12.44 4.74 -9.22
C ASP A 68 11.57 5.43 -8.15
N ALA A 69 10.71 6.35 -8.58
CA ALA A 69 9.82 7.08 -7.70
C ALA A 69 8.81 6.16 -6.99
N ALA A 70 8.35 5.10 -7.65
CA ALA A 70 7.43 4.14 -7.04
C ALA A 70 8.13 3.34 -5.94
N VAL A 71 9.39 2.97 -6.14
CA VAL A 71 10.20 2.30 -5.11
C VAL A 71 10.43 3.22 -3.92
N ARG A 72 10.81 4.49 -4.14
CA ARG A 72 10.97 5.46 -3.05
C ARG A 72 9.67 5.69 -2.28
N LYS A 73 8.56 5.83 -2.98
CA LYS A 73 7.23 6.00 -2.37
C LYS A 73 6.88 4.79 -1.50
N ARG A 74 7.02 3.58 -2.03
CA ARG A 74 6.70 2.34 -1.30
C ARG A 74 7.62 2.12 -0.09
N ALA A 75 8.90 2.44 -0.22
CA ALA A 75 9.85 2.44 0.89
C ALA A 75 9.43 3.39 2.03
N LYS A 76 8.99 4.62 1.69
CA LYS A 76 8.46 5.58 2.67
C LYS A 76 7.21 5.08 3.37
N VAL A 77 6.30 4.42 2.64
CA VAL A 77 5.10 3.80 3.22
C VAL A 77 5.51 2.71 4.22
N PHE A 78 6.41 1.80 3.84
CA PHE A 78 6.91 0.77 4.75
C PHE A 78 7.58 1.35 5.98
N PHE A 79 8.44 2.35 5.81
CA PHE A 79 9.05 3.07 6.92
C PHE A 79 7.99 3.67 7.86
N ALA A 80 7.00 4.38 7.34
CA ALA A 80 5.95 4.99 8.16
C ALA A 80 5.10 3.95 8.90
N ARG A 81 4.80 2.81 8.26
CA ARG A 81 4.13 1.68 8.92
C ARG A 81 4.98 1.15 10.06
N LEU A 82 6.23 0.77 9.79
CA LEU A 82 7.18 0.31 10.81
C LEU A 82 7.33 1.33 11.94
N PHE A 83 7.40 2.63 11.65
CA PHE A 83 7.54 3.68 12.65
C PHE A 83 6.30 3.79 13.55
N LYS A 84 5.09 3.78 12.98
CA LYS A 84 3.83 3.98 13.71
C LYS A 84 3.36 2.75 14.48
N THR A 85 3.63 1.54 13.99
CA THR A 85 3.16 0.29 14.61
C THR A 85 3.68 0.15 16.04
N ARG A 86 2.84 -0.33 16.96
CA ARG A 86 3.17 -0.44 18.40
C ARG A 86 3.18 -1.88 18.92
N ASP A 87 2.77 -2.83 18.10
CA ASP A 87 2.68 -4.24 18.43
C ASP A 87 3.52 -5.09 17.47
N ALA A 88 4.00 -6.24 17.96
CA ALA A 88 4.88 -7.11 17.18
C ALA A 88 4.17 -7.69 15.96
N ALA A 89 2.87 -8.01 16.06
CA ALA A 89 2.10 -8.61 14.97
C ALA A 89 1.98 -7.68 13.76
N GLY A 90 1.74 -6.39 13.96
CA GLY A 90 1.71 -5.41 12.88
C GLY A 90 3.09 -5.19 12.24
N VAL A 91 4.17 -5.33 13.00
CA VAL A 91 5.54 -5.27 12.46
C VAL A 91 5.81 -6.51 11.61
N GLU A 92 5.46 -7.71 12.09
CA GLU A 92 5.58 -8.95 11.34
C GLU A 92 4.78 -8.92 10.03
N ALA A 93 3.54 -8.44 10.06
CA ALA A 93 2.74 -8.26 8.84
C ALA A 93 3.43 -7.33 7.83
N THR A 94 4.01 -6.23 8.31
CA THR A 94 4.77 -5.30 7.46
C THR A 94 6.01 -5.95 6.87
N LEU A 95 6.74 -6.75 7.66
CA LEU A 95 7.93 -7.47 7.19
C LEU A 95 7.58 -8.53 6.14
N SER A 96 6.49 -9.27 6.30
CA SER A 96 6.02 -10.22 5.29
C SER A 96 5.67 -9.55 3.97
N GLU A 97 5.01 -8.39 4.01
CA GLU A 97 4.75 -7.61 2.78
C GLU A 97 6.04 -7.11 2.12
N MET A 98 7.05 -6.76 2.91
CA MET A 98 8.35 -6.34 2.39
C MET A 98 9.12 -7.49 1.72
N GLU A 99 8.97 -8.73 2.18
CA GLU A 99 9.56 -9.90 1.51
C GLU A 99 8.96 -10.10 0.12
N THR A 100 7.62 -10.04 0.01
CA THR A 100 6.96 -10.08 -1.29
C THR A 100 7.43 -8.93 -2.19
N TRP A 101 7.51 -7.71 -1.66
CA TRP A 101 8.00 -6.56 -2.42
C TRP A 101 9.47 -6.72 -2.86
N ARG A 102 10.33 -7.35 -2.05
CA ARG A 102 11.73 -7.64 -2.41
C ARG A 102 11.80 -8.54 -3.64
N GLU A 103 10.93 -9.53 -3.74
CA GLU A 103 10.86 -10.44 -4.89
C GLU A 103 10.39 -9.71 -6.15
N GLU A 104 9.45 -8.77 -6.02
CA GLU A 104 8.95 -7.93 -7.13
C GLU A 104 10.02 -6.99 -7.73
N LEU A 105 11.05 -6.61 -6.96
CA LEU A 105 12.12 -5.72 -7.44
C LEU A 105 13.02 -6.39 -8.51
N GLY A 106 13.04 -7.71 -8.59
CA GLY A 106 13.84 -8.48 -9.53
C GLY A 106 15.24 -8.80 -9.02
N ALA A 107 16.21 -8.86 -9.94
CA ALA A 107 17.56 -9.29 -9.62
C ALA A 107 18.37 -8.19 -8.93
N GLU A 108 19.01 -8.54 -7.81
CA GLU A 108 19.85 -7.64 -7.02
C GLU A 108 21.00 -7.01 -7.82
N SER A 109 21.57 -7.75 -8.77
CA SER A 109 22.65 -7.25 -9.65
C SER A 109 22.21 -6.09 -10.55
N ALA A 110 20.91 -6.01 -10.90
CA ALA A 110 20.36 -4.95 -11.72
C ALA A 110 19.91 -3.73 -10.90
N ARG A 111 19.56 -3.94 -9.63
CA ARG A 111 19.00 -2.92 -8.73
C ARG A 111 19.65 -2.94 -7.34
N PRO A 112 20.97 -2.80 -7.24
CA PRO A 112 21.67 -3.00 -5.96
C PRO A 112 21.23 -2.01 -4.88
N ARG A 113 20.90 -0.77 -5.25
CA ARG A 113 20.49 0.30 -4.33
C ARG A 113 19.10 0.05 -3.76
N GLU A 114 18.17 -0.40 -4.58
CA GLU A 114 16.83 -0.76 -4.16
C GLU A 114 16.88 -1.95 -3.19
N HIS A 115 17.69 -2.96 -3.48
CA HIS A 115 17.89 -4.11 -2.58
C HIS A 115 18.61 -3.74 -1.28
N GLU A 116 19.55 -2.79 -1.31
CA GLU A 116 20.18 -2.22 -0.11
C GLU A 116 19.14 -1.52 0.77
N LEU A 117 18.29 -0.68 0.18
CA LEU A 117 17.19 0.01 0.87
C LEU A 117 16.20 -0.97 1.51
N VAL A 118 15.76 -1.99 0.77
CA VAL A 118 14.83 -3.01 1.31
C VAL A 118 15.45 -3.74 2.49
N ARG A 119 16.72 -4.15 2.38
CA ARG A 119 17.43 -4.81 3.50
C ARG A 119 17.52 -3.91 4.73
N ALA A 120 17.85 -2.64 4.56
CA ALA A 120 17.96 -1.71 5.67
C ALA A 120 16.62 -1.51 6.38
N LEU A 121 15.52 -1.33 5.62
CA LEU A 121 14.18 -1.25 6.19
C LEU A 121 13.77 -2.56 6.89
N PHE A 122 14.13 -3.71 6.32
CA PHE A 122 13.78 -5.01 6.90
C PHE A 122 14.49 -5.21 8.24
N LEU A 123 15.79 -4.88 8.32
CA LEU A 123 16.55 -4.94 9.56
C LEU A 123 16.01 -3.97 10.61
N LEU A 124 15.60 -2.77 10.22
CA LEU A 124 14.93 -1.82 11.11
C LEU A 124 13.63 -2.40 11.69
N GLY A 125 12.80 -3.01 10.84
CA GLY A 125 11.57 -3.65 11.29
C GLY A 125 11.83 -4.87 12.18
N TYR A 126 12.82 -5.69 11.86
CA TYR A 126 13.19 -6.85 12.67
C TYR A 126 13.74 -6.45 14.05
N ASP A 127 14.59 -5.43 14.13
CA ASP A 127 15.06 -4.90 15.42
C ASP A 127 13.89 -4.39 16.28
N LYS A 128 12.93 -3.72 15.64
CA LYS A 128 11.71 -3.27 16.31
C LYS A 128 10.84 -4.44 16.79
N SER A 129 10.63 -5.48 15.99
CA SER A 129 9.82 -6.64 16.42
C SER A 129 10.46 -7.34 17.62
N MET A 130 11.80 -7.48 17.61
CA MET A 130 12.55 -8.05 18.73
C MET A 130 12.47 -7.20 20.00
N THR A 131 12.34 -5.89 19.86
CA THR A 131 12.15 -4.97 21.00
C THR A 131 10.73 -5.06 21.56
N LEU A 132 9.72 -5.23 20.70
CA LEU A 132 8.30 -5.33 21.11
C LEU A 132 7.91 -6.71 21.66
N ALA A 133 8.65 -7.77 21.28
CA ALA A 133 8.43 -9.13 21.76
C ALA A 133 9.03 -9.42 23.16
N ARG A 134 9.76 -8.46 23.74
CA ARG A 134 10.34 -8.53 25.09
C ARG A 134 9.38 -7.95 26.13
#